data_AF-A0A344UI81-F1
#
_entry.id   AF-A0A344UI81-F1
#
_cell.length_a   1.000
_cell.length_b   1.000
_cell.length_c   1.000
_cell.angle_alpha   90.00
_cell.angle_beta   90.00
_cell.angle_gamma   90.00
#
_symmetry.space_group_name_H-M   'P 1'
#
loop_
_entity.id
_entity.type
_entity.pdbx_description
1 polymer ?
#
loop_
_entity_poly.entity_id
_entity_poly.type
_entity_poly.pdbx_seq_one_letter_code
_entity_poly.pdbx_strand_id
1 'polypeptide(L)'
;MLAAQSLLKHRKILLLQGPMGSFFNRLADWLNAHGIESRKINFNGGDWLFHRRAGTIHYQGRMSALSHWLRNYIQRESIDALVCFGDCRRPHQVAALVAKELGVTFYVFEEGYLRPDYITLEAGGVNAFSQLAQNPERYLLHEPVQHERPQPTHPSFQRMALAAMAYYSSGWLLRKQFPYYRHHKDFSPFRECAYWMRAGWRKLLYRITENRLIHRISNRWQDQYFLVALQVFNDSQIRQHSSYEDIRDFIAEVIDSFAKYASSQHHLVFKHHPMDRGHRNYGALIRHRASEAGIAD
;
A
#
# COMPACT_ATOMS: atom_id res chain seq x y z
N MET A 1 11.28 -11.63 -14.97
CA MET A 1 10.65 -10.42 -14.38
C MET A 1 9.64 -9.85 -15.37
N LEU A 2 8.55 -10.59 -15.67
CA LEU A 2 7.64 -10.26 -16.79
C LEU A 2 7.02 -8.85 -16.66
N ALA A 3 6.54 -8.49 -15.47
CA ALA A 3 5.94 -7.17 -15.22
C ALA A 3 6.89 -6.00 -15.54
N ALA A 4 8.20 -6.17 -15.39
CA ALA A 4 9.20 -5.11 -15.55
C ALA A 4 9.70 -4.95 -17.01
N GLN A 5 9.27 -5.78 -17.96
CA GLN A 5 9.74 -5.72 -19.35
C GLN A 5 9.52 -4.35 -20.01
N SER A 6 8.41 -3.68 -19.66
CA SER A 6 8.10 -2.34 -20.17
C SER A 6 9.13 -1.27 -19.78
N LEU A 7 10.00 -1.55 -18.79
CA LEU A 7 11.10 -0.68 -18.39
C LEU A 7 12.29 -0.77 -19.35
N LEU A 8 12.45 -1.87 -20.10
CA LEU A 8 13.60 -2.10 -20.99
C LEU A 8 13.61 -1.24 -22.26
N LYS A 9 12.52 -0.51 -22.54
CA LYS A 9 12.45 0.43 -23.67
C LYS A 9 13.12 1.77 -23.38
N HIS A 10 13.52 2.00 -22.12
CA HIS A 10 14.11 3.25 -21.64
C HIS A 10 15.62 3.12 -21.56
N ARG A 11 16.34 4.24 -21.57
CA ARG A 11 17.80 4.28 -21.42
C ARG A 11 18.24 4.61 -20.01
N LYS A 12 17.52 5.50 -19.30
CA LYS A 12 17.91 5.95 -17.97
C LYS A 12 16.73 6.18 -17.03
N ILE A 13 16.63 5.30 -16.04
CA ILE A 13 15.51 5.25 -15.11
C ILE A 13 15.88 5.83 -13.75
N LEU A 14 15.01 6.67 -13.21
CA LEU A 14 15.10 7.19 -11.84
C LEU A 14 14.15 6.45 -10.91
N LEU A 15 14.72 5.66 -10.00
CA LEU A 15 14.02 4.97 -8.93
C LEU A 15 13.78 5.92 -7.75
N LEU A 16 12.51 6.09 -7.37
CA LEU A 16 12.10 6.91 -6.24
C LEU A 16 12.12 6.08 -4.94
N GLN A 17 11.17 6.33 -4.03
CA GLN A 17 11.04 5.53 -2.83
C GLN A 17 10.41 4.17 -3.18
N GLY A 18 11.08 3.10 -2.75
CA GLY A 18 10.63 1.73 -2.97
C GLY A 18 9.86 1.14 -1.80
N PRO A 19 9.63 -0.18 -1.83
CA PRO A 19 9.18 -0.93 -0.67
C PRO A 19 10.35 -1.12 0.31
N MET A 20 10.05 -1.50 1.55
CA MET A 20 11.06 -1.79 2.56
C MET A 20 11.84 -3.06 2.16
N GLY A 21 13.16 -2.95 2.01
CA GLY A 21 14.00 -4.07 1.61
C GLY A 21 14.78 -3.82 0.32
N SER A 22 15.44 -4.87 -0.16
CA SER A 22 16.36 -4.82 -1.30
C SER A 22 15.69 -4.94 -2.68
N PHE A 23 14.37 -4.78 -2.78
CA PHE A 23 13.65 -4.94 -4.05
C PHE A 23 14.20 -4.00 -5.14
N PHE A 24 14.32 -2.69 -4.85
CA PHE A 24 14.87 -1.73 -5.81
C PHE A 24 16.36 -1.92 -6.10
N ASN A 25 17.12 -2.57 -5.21
CA ASN A 25 18.49 -2.98 -5.52
C ASN A 25 18.50 -4.06 -6.60
N ARG A 26 17.66 -5.10 -6.42
CA ARG A 26 17.53 -6.17 -7.41
C ARG A 26 16.99 -5.67 -8.74
N LEU A 27 16.03 -4.73 -8.70
CA LEU A 27 15.55 -4.08 -9.91
C LEU A 27 16.65 -3.30 -10.62
N ALA A 28 17.44 -2.51 -9.88
CA ALA A 28 18.57 -1.78 -10.44
C ALA A 28 19.64 -2.71 -11.03
N ASP A 29 19.97 -3.83 -10.38
CA ASP A 29 20.89 -4.84 -10.94
C ASP A 29 20.36 -5.41 -12.25
N TRP A 30 19.07 -5.77 -12.25
CA TRP A 30 18.42 -6.33 -13.43
C TRP A 30 18.38 -5.33 -14.58
N LEU A 31 18.06 -4.05 -14.32
CA LEU A 31 18.09 -2.98 -15.32
C LEU A 31 19.51 -2.80 -15.90
N ASN A 32 20.52 -2.69 -15.03
CA ASN A 32 21.91 -2.52 -15.44
C ASN A 32 22.40 -3.71 -16.28
N ALA A 33 22.01 -4.94 -15.93
CA ALA A 33 22.33 -6.14 -16.69
C ALA A 33 21.70 -6.16 -18.11
N HIS A 34 20.65 -5.36 -18.35
CA HIS A 34 20.03 -5.18 -19.66
C HIS A 34 20.47 -3.88 -20.35
N GLY A 35 21.54 -3.24 -19.88
CA GLY A 35 22.07 -2.00 -20.46
C GLY A 35 21.26 -0.74 -20.13
N ILE A 36 20.32 -0.83 -19.19
CA ILE A 36 19.51 0.31 -18.74
C ILE A 36 20.15 0.93 -17.52
N GLU A 37 20.51 2.20 -17.62
CA GLU A 37 21.12 2.91 -16.52
C GLU A 37 20.07 3.24 -15.45
N SER A 38 20.38 2.94 -14.19
CA SER A 38 19.50 3.26 -13.07
C SER A 38 20.14 4.25 -12.11
N ARG A 39 19.33 5.21 -11.63
CA ARG A 39 19.64 6.12 -10.53
C ARG A 39 18.57 6.00 -9.47
N LYS A 40 18.89 6.36 -8.22
CA LYS A 40 17.93 6.28 -7.13
C LYS A 40 17.99 7.50 -6.22
N ILE A 41 16.82 8.02 -5.86
CA ILE A 41 16.68 9.02 -4.80
C ILE A 41 16.30 8.34 -3.48
N ASN A 42 17.02 8.67 -2.42
CA ASN A 42 16.65 8.35 -1.05
C ASN A 42 16.03 9.59 -0.39
N PHE A 43 14.87 9.40 0.24
CA PHE A 43 14.17 10.46 0.94
C PHE A 43 14.35 10.38 2.46
N ASN A 44 14.84 9.25 2.98
CA ASN A 44 15.07 9.06 4.41
C ASN A 44 16.16 8.02 4.72
N GLY A 45 16.47 7.87 6.01
CA GLY A 45 17.48 6.92 6.50
C GLY A 45 17.18 5.45 6.20
N GLY A 46 15.92 5.03 6.19
CA GLY A 46 15.52 3.68 5.80
C GLY A 46 15.78 3.41 4.32
N ASP A 47 15.49 4.38 3.44
CA ASP A 47 15.86 4.30 2.02
C ASP A 47 17.39 4.19 1.88
N TRP A 48 18.12 4.99 2.65
CA TRP A 48 19.58 4.92 2.70
C TRP A 48 20.09 3.58 3.21
N LEU A 49 19.47 2.96 4.21
CA LEU A 49 19.89 1.63 4.68
C LEU A 49 19.82 0.59 3.56
N PHE A 50 18.72 0.54 2.83
CA PHE A 50 18.54 -0.48 1.79
C PHE A 50 19.19 -0.11 0.47
N HIS A 51 19.47 1.16 0.20
CA HIS A 51 20.05 1.61 -1.07
C HIS A 51 21.26 2.52 -0.86
N ARG A 52 22.46 1.91 -0.81
CA ARG A 52 23.76 2.57 -0.59
C ARG A 52 24.70 2.54 -1.79
N ARG A 53 24.16 2.44 -3.00
CA ARG A 53 24.95 2.24 -4.22
C ARG A 53 25.62 3.54 -4.67
N ALA A 54 26.74 3.42 -5.37
CA ALA A 54 27.35 4.56 -6.06
C ALA A 54 26.32 5.18 -7.02
N GLY A 55 26.29 6.52 -7.09
CA GLY A 55 25.30 7.25 -7.87
C GLY A 55 23.91 7.38 -7.23
N THR A 56 23.72 6.91 -5.98
CA THR A 56 22.50 7.19 -5.21
C THR A 56 22.48 8.65 -4.78
N ILE A 57 21.34 9.30 -4.97
CA ILE A 57 21.09 10.70 -4.59
C ILE A 57 20.34 10.73 -3.27
N HIS A 58 20.66 11.69 -2.42
CA HIS A 58 19.97 11.91 -1.16
C HIS A 58 19.22 13.24 -1.23
N TYR A 59 17.89 13.17 -1.29
CA TYR A 59 17.08 14.38 -1.30
C TYR A 59 16.86 14.85 0.15
N GLN A 60 17.60 15.88 0.53
CA GLN A 60 17.56 16.48 1.87
C GLN A 60 16.82 17.82 1.90
N GLY A 61 16.22 18.23 0.77
CA GLY A 61 15.48 19.49 0.63
C GLY A 61 14.07 19.43 1.21
N ARG A 62 13.41 20.59 1.25
CA ARG A 62 12.00 20.71 1.65
C ARG A 62 11.09 20.15 0.57
N MET A 63 9.99 19.50 0.96
CA MET A 63 9.01 18.98 0.00
C MET A 63 8.49 20.02 -1.00
N SER A 64 8.38 21.29 -0.59
CA SER A 64 7.99 22.40 -1.47
C SER A 64 8.99 22.68 -2.60
N ALA A 65 10.26 22.34 -2.43
CA ALA A 65 11.31 22.50 -3.43
C ALA A 65 11.52 21.25 -4.30
N LEU A 66 10.83 20.14 -4.00
CA LEU A 66 11.05 18.86 -4.68
C LEU A 66 10.71 18.96 -6.17
N SER A 67 9.62 19.63 -6.52
CA SER A 67 9.19 19.77 -7.91
C SER A 67 10.26 20.43 -8.78
N HIS A 68 10.75 21.60 -8.35
CA HIS A 68 11.79 22.35 -9.07
C HIS A 68 13.10 21.56 -9.16
N TRP A 69 13.53 20.97 -8.03
CA TRP A 69 14.75 20.17 -8.00
C TRP A 69 14.67 18.95 -8.92
N LEU A 70 13.55 18.24 -8.89
CA LEU A 70 13.34 17.02 -9.69
C LEU A 70 13.30 17.35 -11.18
N ARG A 71 12.66 18.46 -11.57
CA ARG A 71 12.64 18.95 -12.95
C ARG A 71 14.06 19.18 -13.48
N ASN A 72 14.88 19.93 -12.74
CA ASN A 72 16.27 20.21 -13.12
C ASN A 72 17.09 18.92 -13.18
N TYR A 73 16.87 18.00 -12.24
CA TYR A 73 17.59 16.72 -12.18
C TYR A 73 17.25 15.83 -13.39
N ILE A 74 15.97 15.69 -13.73
CA ILE A 74 15.51 14.90 -14.88
C ILE A 74 16.14 15.42 -16.17
N GLN A 75 16.13 16.74 -16.39
CA GLN A 75 16.68 17.36 -17.59
C GLN A 75 18.21 17.22 -17.66
N ARG A 76 18.92 17.49 -16.55
CA ARG A 76 20.39 17.43 -16.50
C ARG A 76 20.92 16.01 -16.75
N GLU A 77 20.26 15.02 -16.17
CA GLU A 77 20.71 13.63 -16.26
C GLU A 77 20.11 12.89 -17.47
N SER A 78 19.19 13.51 -18.20
CA SER A 78 18.42 12.90 -19.29
C SER A 78 17.65 11.65 -18.83
N ILE A 79 16.91 11.76 -17.74
CA ILE A 79 16.02 10.70 -17.25
C ILE A 79 14.80 10.58 -18.17
N ASP A 80 14.53 9.37 -18.67
CA ASP A 80 13.39 9.10 -19.58
C ASP A 80 12.27 8.25 -18.95
N ALA A 81 12.50 7.69 -17.76
CA ALA A 81 11.44 7.16 -16.92
C ALA A 81 11.68 7.31 -15.41
N LEU A 82 10.59 7.40 -14.66
CA LEU A 82 10.53 7.40 -13.21
C LEU A 82 9.82 6.14 -12.73
N VAL A 83 10.32 5.52 -11.65
CA VAL A 83 9.70 4.32 -11.06
C VAL A 83 9.55 4.50 -9.55
N CYS A 84 8.36 4.24 -9.02
CA CYS A 84 8.09 4.23 -7.59
C CYS A 84 7.32 3.00 -7.13
N PHE A 85 7.13 2.86 -5.80
CA PHE A 85 6.28 1.81 -5.23
C PHE A 85 5.14 2.45 -4.43
N GLY A 86 3.91 2.29 -4.94
CA GLY A 86 2.72 3.07 -4.61
C GLY A 86 2.83 4.52 -5.09
N ASP A 87 1.74 5.14 -5.50
CA ASP A 87 1.67 6.50 -6.04
C ASP A 87 1.17 7.55 -5.02
N CYS A 88 0.48 7.10 -3.97
CA CYS A 88 -0.16 7.95 -2.97
C CYS A 88 0.81 8.68 -2.01
N ARG A 89 2.13 8.44 -2.10
CA ARG A 89 3.12 9.11 -1.24
C ARG A 89 3.43 10.49 -1.81
N ARG A 90 3.53 11.50 -0.95
CA ARG A 90 3.77 12.90 -1.37
C ARG A 90 4.96 13.09 -2.35
N PRO A 91 6.14 12.46 -2.16
CA PRO A 91 7.20 12.55 -3.16
C PRO A 91 6.82 11.95 -4.52
N HIS A 92 5.99 10.90 -4.54
CA HIS A 92 5.55 10.22 -5.75
C HIS A 92 4.48 11.02 -6.48
N GLN A 93 3.55 11.64 -5.75
CA GLN A 93 2.57 12.57 -6.33
C GLN A 93 3.27 13.74 -7.03
N VAL A 94 4.27 14.35 -6.37
CA VAL A 94 5.09 15.41 -6.99
C VAL A 94 5.81 14.89 -8.22
N ALA A 95 6.42 13.70 -8.14
CA ALA A 95 7.12 13.11 -9.28
C ALA A 95 6.20 12.77 -10.45
N ALA A 96 4.98 12.31 -10.20
CA ALA A 96 3.99 12.04 -11.23
C ALA A 96 3.59 13.32 -12.00
N LEU A 97 3.39 14.43 -11.28
CA LEU A 97 3.11 15.74 -11.89
C LEU A 97 4.30 16.22 -12.74
N VAL A 98 5.52 16.17 -12.20
CA VAL A 98 6.73 16.56 -12.94
C VAL A 98 6.96 15.66 -14.17
N ALA A 99 6.72 14.35 -14.04
CA ALA A 99 6.84 13.41 -15.15
C ALA A 99 5.90 13.78 -16.30
N LYS A 100 4.63 14.05 -15.96
CA LYS A 100 3.60 14.48 -16.91
C LYS A 100 3.98 15.80 -17.61
N GLU A 101 4.46 16.77 -16.85
CA GLU A 101 4.90 18.07 -17.38
C GLU A 101 6.10 17.97 -18.34
N LEU A 102 6.98 16.98 -18.14
CA LEU A 102 8.18 16.78 -18.94
C LEU A 102 8.03 15.71 -20.03
N GLY A 103 6.87 15.06 -20.14
CA GLY A 103 6.65 13.95 -21.08
C GLY A 103 7.48 12.70 -20.75
N VAL A 104 7.90 12.53 -19.51
CA VAL A 104 8.68 11.37 -19.02
C VAL A 104 7.73 10.29 -18.52
N THR A 105 8.03 9.02 -18.78
CA THR A 105 7.12 7.94 -18.37
C THR A 105 7.19 7.73 -16.86
N PHE A 106 6.04 7.69 -16.19
CA PHE A 106 5.95 7.41 -14.76
C PHE A 106 5.37 6.02 -14.53
N TYR A 107 6.14 5.16 -13.84
CA TYR A 107 5.75 3.80 -13.51
C TYR A 107 5.56 3.61 -12.01
N VAL A 108 4.57 2.80 -11.66
CA VAL A 108 4.23 2.53 -10.28
C VAL A 108 4.13 1.02 -10.06
N PHE A 109 4.96 0.52 -9.14
CA PHE A 109 4.81 -0.81 -8.59
C PHE A 109 3.77 -0.84 -7.46
N GLU A 110 3.05 -1.95 -7.33
CA GLU A 110 2.18 -2.28 -6.20
C GLU A 110 2.43 -3.76 -5.80
N GLU A 111 2.21 -4.13 -4.52
CA GLU A 111 2.23 -5.51 -4.00
C GLU A 111 1.42 -6.53 -4.81
N GLY A 112 0.51 -6.09 -5.68
CA GLY A 112 -0.16 -6.88 -6.71
C GLY A 112 -1.66 -7.03 -6.45
N TYR A 113 -2.46 -6.99 -7.52
CA TYR A 113 -3.91 -7.25 -7.42
C TYR A 113 -4.22 -8.70 -7.02
N LEU A 114 -3.35 -9.64 -7.41
CA LEU A 114 -3.41 -11.05 -7.03
C LEU A 114 -2.18 -11.39 -6.19
N ARG A 115 -2.40 -11.84 -4.96
CA ARG A 115 -1.33 -12.12 -3.99
C ARG A 115 -1.31 -13.61 -3.63
N PRO A 116 -0.14 -14.15 -3.22
CA PRO A 116 1.11 -13.46 -2.91
C PRO A 116 2.14 -13.39 -4.04
N ASP A 117 1.93 -14.11 -5.14
CA ASP A 117 3.00 -14.43 -6.09
C ASP A 117 3.13 -13.48 -7.29
N TYR A 118 2.32 -12.43 -7.34
CA TYR A 118 2.40 -11.39 -8.36
C TYR A 118 2.78 -10.04 -7.76
N ILE A 119 3.26 -9.16 -8.65
CA ILE A 119 3.51 -7.74 -8.39
C ILE A 119 2.96 -6.98 -9.60
N THR A 120 2.29 -5.86 -9.37
CA THR A 120 1.75 -5.02 -10.45
C THR A 120 2.79 -3.96 -10.82
N LEU A 121 2.95 -3.69 -12.12
CA LEU A 121 3.64 -2.51 -12.65
C LEU A 121 2.76 -1.86 -13.71
N GLU A 122 2.36 -0.61 -13.48
CA GLU A 122 1.56 0.15 -14.45
C GLU A 122 2.21 1.50 -14.77
N ALA A 123 1.92 2.00 -15.97
CA ALA A 123 2.30 3.36 -16.38
C ALA A 123 1.15 4.33 -16.02
N GLY A 124 1.49 5.48 -15.46
CA GLY A 124 0.55 6.55 -15.12
C GLY A 124 -0.06 6.47 -13.71
N GLY A 125 -0.15 5.29 -13.11
CA GLY A 125 -0.69 5.09 -11.76
C GLY A 125 -1.19 3.66 -11.52
N VAL A 126 -1.54 3.33 -10.27
CA VAL A 126 -2.12 2.03 -9.87
C VAL A 126 -3.39 2.23 -9.05
N ASN A 127 -4.14 1.16 -8.78
CA ASN A 127 -5.40 1.20 -8.03
C ASN A 127 -6.42 2.16 -8.68
N ALA A 128 -6.85 3.21 -7.99
CA ALA A 128 -7.80 4.20 -8.53
C ALA A 128 -7.28 4.95 -9.78
N PHE A 129 -5.96 5.00 -9.99
CA PHE A 129 -5.35 5.56 -11.19
C PHE A 129 -5.03 4.50 -12.27
N SER A 130 -5.35 3.23 -12.02
CA SER A 130 -5.17 2.17 -13.00
C SER A 130 -6.03 2.40 -14.23
N GLN A 131 -5.44 2.16 -15.41
CA GLN A 131 -6.19 2.21 -16.67
C GLN A 131 -7.05 0.95 -16.87
N LEU A 132 -6.84 -0.10 -16.07
CA LEU A 132 -7.63 -1.34 -16.15
C LEU A 132 -9.12 -1.07 -15.93
N ALA A 133 -9.45 -0.18 -14.99
CA ALA A 133 -10.85 0.15 -14.68
C ALA A 133 -11.53 1.04 -15.75
N GLN A 134 -10.77 1.67 -16.65
CA GLN A 134 -11.32 2.61 -17.63
C GLN A 134 -12.01 1.91 -18.81
N ASN A 135 -11.69 0.64 -19.06
CA ASN A 135 -12.28 -0.10 -20.17
C ASN A 135 -12.52 -1.58 -19.81
N PRO A 136 -13.50 -1.86 -18.92
CA PRO A 136 -13.77 -3.20 -18.41
C PRO A 136 -14.15 -4.19 -19.53
N GLU A 137 -14.85 -3.73 -20.56
CA GLU A 137 -15.28 -4.54 -21.70
C GLU A 137 -14.10 -5.18 -22.43
N ARG A 138 -13.00 -4.43 -22.58
CA ARG A 138 -11.77 -4.93 -23.21
C ARG A 138 -11.21 -6.18 -22.53
N TYR A 139 -11.41 -6.32 -21.22
CA TYR A 139 -10.95 -7.48 -20.44
C TYR A 139 -11.94 -8.63 -20.48
N LEU A 140 -13.25 -8.33 -20.48
CA LEU A 140 -14.29 -9.36 -20.60
C LEU A 140 -14.27 -10.04 -21.97
N LEU A 141 -13.87 -9.31 -23.01
CA LEU A 141 -13.68 -9.83 -24.36
C LEU A 141 -12.31 -10.48 -24.58
N HIS A 142 -11.39 -10.36 -23.62
CA HIS A 142 -10.06 -10.95 -23.75
C HIS A 142 -10.16 -12.46 -23.49
N GLU A 143 -9.79 -13.26 -24.49
CA GLU A 143 -9.68 -14.70 -24.28
C GLU A 143 -8.61 -14.99 -23.23
N PRO A 144 -8.87 -15.88 -22.24
CA PRO A 144 -7.88 -16.21 -21.23
C PRO A 144 -6.66 -16.86 -21.89
N VAL A 145 -5.58 -16.09 -22.01
CA VAL A 145 -4.29 -16.66 -22.42
C VAL A 145 -3.76 -17.48 -21.25
N GLN A 146 -3.39 -18.74 -21.50
CA GLN A 146 -2.67 -19.53 -20.50
C GLN A 146 -1.30 -18.91 -20.26
N HIS A 147 -1.16 -18.21 -19.14
CA HIS A 147 0.13 -17.80 -18.63
C HIS A 147 0.74 -18.90 -17.76
N GLU A 148 2.05 -19.04 -17.82
CA GLU A 148 2.78 -19.84 -16.83
C GLU A 148 2.46 -19.33 -15.42
N ARG A 149 2.13 -20.25 -14.52
CA ARG A 149 1.90 -19.88 -13.11
C ARG A 149 3.19 -19.27 -12.55
N PRO A 150 3.09 -18.21 -11.74
CA PRO A 150 4.26 -17.60 -11.14
C PRO A 150 4.92 -18.62 -10.21
N GLN A 151 6.24 -18.49 -10.06
CA GLN A 151 6.95 -19.25 -9.04
C GLN A 151 6.49 -18.79 -7.65
N PRO A 152 6.17 -19.72 -6.73
CA PRO A 152 5.79 -19.37 -5.37
C PRO A 152 6.85 -18.54 -4.66
N THR A 153 6.42 -17.42 -4.09
CA THR A 153 7.29 -16.43 -3.42
C THR A 153 7.62 -16.80 -1.98
N HIS A 154 6.88 -17.75 -1.39
CA HIS A 154 7.01 -18.20 0.00
C HIS A 154 7.14 -17.02 0.99
N PRO A 155 6.08 -16.19 1.15
CA PRO A 155 6.15 -14.98 1.94
C PRO A 155 6.52 -15.29 3.40
N SER A 156 7.51 -14.57 3.92
CA SER A 156 8.00 -14.74 5.29
C SER A 156 7.72 -13.51 6.13
N PHE A 157 6.82 -13.66 7.11
CA PHE A 157 6.51 -12.60 8.07
C PHE A 157 7.75 -12.14 8.84
N GLN A 158 8.64 -13.06 9.22
CA GLN A 158 9.87 -12.73 9.93
C GLN A 158 10.79 -11.83 9.10
N ARG A 159 11.00 -12.15 7.81
CA ARG A 159 11.82 -11.32 6.91
C ARG A 159 11.20 -9.93 6.73
N MET A 160 9.88 -9.87 6.53
CA MET A 160 9.14 -8.61 6.42
C MET A 160 9.28 -7.76 7.70
N ALA A 161 9.10 -8.37 8.88
CA ALA A 161 9.22 -7.68 10.16
C ALA A 161 10.64 -7.17 10.41
N LEU A 162 11.68 -7.98 10.16
CA LEU A 162 13.08 -7.57 10.27
C LEU A 162 13.41 -6.41 9.33
N ALA A 163 12.97 -6.49 8.07
CA ALA A 163 13.17 -5.42 7.09
C ALA A 163 12.48 -4.12 7.53
N ALA A 164 11.25 -4.19 8.04
CA ALA A 164 10.52 -3.05 8.56
C ALA A 164 11.20 -2.45 9.79
N MET A 165 11.59 -3.28 10.78
CA MET A 165 12.32 -2.81 11.97
C MET A 165 13.62 -2.11 11.59
N ALA A 166 14.39 -2.68 10.66
CA ALA A 166 15.64 -2.08 10.20
C ALA A 166 15.37 -0.76 9.45
N TYR A 167 14.36 -0.71 8.59
CA TYR A 167 13.93 0.50 7.87
C TYR A 167 13.59 1.65 8.84
N TYR A 168 12.68 1.40 9.78
CA TYR A 168 12.20 2.41 10.72
C TYR A 168 13.28 2.81 11.73
N SER A 169 14.11 1.86 12.20
CA SER A 169 15.23 2.19 13.09
C SER A 169 16.23 3.09 12.39
N SER A 170 16.59 2.78 11.14
CA SER A 170 17.53 3.61 10.38
C SER A 170 16.95 4.98 10.02
N GLY A 171 15.68 5.05 9.62
CA GLY A 171 15.04 6.35 9.38
C GLY A 171 14.93 7.21 10.64
N TRP A 172 14.74 6.62 11.83
CA TRP A 172 14.74 7.35 13.09
C TRP A 172 16.16 7.82 13.49
N LEU A 173 17.17 6.95 13.37
CA LEU A 173 18.57 7.26 13.70
C LEU A 173 19.14 8.36 12.79
N LEU A 174 18.85 8.28 11.49
CA LEU A 174 19.37 9.20 10.47
C LEU A 174 18.42 10.37 10.18
N ARG A 175 17.38 10.60 10.99
CA ARG A 175 16.40 11.68 10.78
C ARG A 175 17.05 13.06 10.65
N LYS A 176 18.17 13.30 11.34
CA LYS A 176 18.92 14.56 11.27
C LYS A 176 19.58 14.77 9.90
N GLN A 177 19.91 13.68 9.18
CA GLN A 177 20.44 13.74 7.82
C GLN A 177 19.34 14.00 6.78
N PHE A 178 18.06 13.78 7.14
CA PHE A 178 16.90 14.03 6.28
C PHE A 178 15.88 14.93 7.01
N PRO A 179 16.26 16.16 7.39
CA PRO A 179 15.54 16.95 8.39
C PRO A 179 14.13 17.38 7.96
N TYR A 180 13.88 17.47 6.66
CA TYR A 180 12.57 17.89 6.13
C TYR A 180 11.70 16.72 5.67
N TYR A 181 12.18 15.48 5.79
CA TYR A 181 11.40 14.32 5.42
C TYR A 181 10.30 14.07 6.45
N ARG A 182 9.05 14.01 5.96
CA ARG A 182 7.90 13.55 6.74
C ARG A 182 7.43 12.24 6.12
N HIS A 183 7.49 11.17 6.90
CA HIS A 183 6.98 9.90 6.43
C HIS A 183 5.45 9.90 6.40
N HIS A 184 4.88 9.08 5.52
CA HIS A 184 3.44 8.89 5.42
C HIS A 184 2.85 8.07 6.59
N LYS A 185 3.71 7.43 7.41
CA LYS A 185 3.35 6.73 8.66
C LYS A 185 4.08 7.34 9.86
N ASP A 186 3.47 7.25 11.03
CA ASP A 186 4.09 7.67 12.29
C ASP A 186 5.40 6.88 12.53
N PHE A 187 6.51 7.59 12.58
CA PHE A 187 7.87 7.01 12.62
C PHE A 187 8.33 6.60 14.01
N SER A 188 7.42 6.39 14.98
CA SER A 188 7.80 6.06 16.36
C SER A 188 7.93 4.54 16.53
N PRO A 189 9.16 3.98 16.63
CA PRO A 189 9.34 2.53 16.71
C PRO A 189 8.70 1.93 17.96
N PHE A 190 8.68 2.69 19.07
CA PHE A 190 8.08 2.25 20.33
C PHE A 190 6.56 2.15 20.25
N ARG A 191 5.88 3.14 19.66
CA ARG A 191 4.42 3.11 19.49
C ARG A 191 4.01 1.97 18.57
N GLU A 192 4.72 1.80 17.45
CA GLU A 192 4.48 0.68 16.54
C GLU A 192 4.70 -0.67 17.23
N CYS A 193 5.80 -0.84 17.97
CA CYS A 193 6.04 -2.05 18.75
C CYS A 193 4.88 -2.35 19.73
N ALA A 194 4.39 -1.35 20.46
CA ALA A 194 3.25 -1.49 21.36
C ALA A 194 1.97 -1.91 20.61
N TYR A 195 1.70 -1.34 19.43
CA TYR A 195 0.56 -1.73 18.60
C TYR A 195 0.68 -3.18 18.09
N TRP A 196 1.86 -3.61 17.66
CA TRP A 196 2.10 -5.00 17.22
C TRP A 196 2.00 -6.00 18.38
N MET A 197 2.52 -5.68 19.57
CA MET A 197 2.32 -6.50 20.77
C MET A 197 0.83 -6.61 21.11
N ARG A 198 0.10 -5.49 21.09
CA ARG A 198 -1.35 -5.47 21.29
C ARG A 198 -2.10 -6.28 20.23
N ALA A 199 -1.67 -6.24 18.96
CA ALA A 199 -2.23 -7.05 17.88
C ALA A 199 -1.99 -8.55 18.12
N GLY A 200 -0.81 -8.93 18.59
CA GLY A 200 -0.46 -10.30 18.96
C GLY A 200 -1.33 -10.82 20.10
N TRP A 201 -1.42 -10.07 21.20
CA TRP A 201 -2.30 -10.39 22.33
C TRP A 201 -3.77 -10.56 21.89
N ARG A 202 -4.31 -9.57 21.16
CA ARG A 202 -5.69 -9.63 20.66
C ARG A 202 -5.92 -10.80 19.72
N LYS A 203 -4.93 -11.20 18.90
CA LYS A 203 -5.04 -12.39 18.03
C LYS A 203 -5.26 -13.66 18.86
N LEU A 204 -4.52 -13.82 19.96
CA LEU A 204 -4.67 -14.97 20.86
C LEU A 204 -6.01 -14.93 21.58
N LEU A 205 -6.39 -13.76 22.13
CA LEU A 205 -7.67 -13.56 22.79
C LEU A 205 -8.86 -13.88 21.86
N TYR A 206 -8.85 -13.31 20.66
CA TYR A 206 -9.94 -13.46 19.69
C TYR A 206 -10.07 -14.88 19.13
N ARG A 207 -8.96 -15.63 19.05
CA ARG A 207 -9.01 -17.06 18.76
C ARG A 207 -9.84 -17.85 19.77
N ILE A 208 -10.00 -17.36 21.00
CA ILE A 208 -10.82 -18.01 22.04
C ILE A 208 -12.21 -17.38 22.06
N THR A 209 -12.30 -16.04 22.09
CA THR A 209 -13.57 -15.34 22.30
C THR A 209 -14.49 -15.36 21.08
N GLU A 210 -13.94 -15.40 19.87
CA GLU A 210 -14.72 -15.35 18.62
C GLU A 210 -15.10 -16.73 18.08
N ASN A 211 -14.62 -17.83 18.67
CA ASN A 211 -14.93 -19.19 18.20
C ASN A 211 -16.43 -19.46 18.10
N ARG A 212 -17.21 -19.02 19.10
CA ARG A 212 -18.66 -19.18 19.11
C ARG A 212 -19.32 -18.39 17.98
N LEU A 213 -18.84 -17.18 17.71
CA LEU A 213 -19.35 -16.33 16.63
C LEU A 213 -19.04 -16.95 15.27
N ILE A 214 -17.80 -17.37 15.04
CA ILE A 214 -17.38 -18.05 13.81
C ILE A 214 -18.23 -19.31 13.59
N HIS A 215 -18.45 -20.11 14.64
CA HIS A 215 -19.31 -21.29 14.55
C HIS A 215 -20.76 -20.95 14.20
N ARG A 216 -21.34 -19.87 14.73
CA ARG A 216 -22.70 -19.42 14.33
C ARG A 216 -22.74 -18.97 12.87
N ILE A 217 -21.77 -18.16 12.44
CA ILE A 217 -21.68 -17.68 11.05
C ILE A 217 -21.59 -18.87 10.09
N SER A 218 -20.75 -19.86 10.39
CA SER A 218 -20.53 -21.01 9.52
C SER A 218 -21.65 -22.05 9.51
N ASN A 219 -22.44 -22.20 10.58
CA ASN A 219 -23.40 -23.32 10.72
C ASN A 219 -24.86 -22.89 10.89
N ARG A 220 -25.13 -21.66 11.33
CA ARG A 220 -26.49 -21.21 11.65
C ARG A 220 -26.99 -20.09 10.74
N TRP A 221 -26.09 -19.24 10.26
CA TRP A 221 -26.45 -18.07 9.46
C TRP A 221 -26.09 -18.24 7.99
N GLN A 222 -26.01 -19.48 7.49
CA GLN A 222 -25.69 -19.72 6.09
C GLN A 222 -26.69 -18.96 5.20
N ASP A 223 -26.17 -18.12 4.29
CA ASP A 223 -26.92 -17.21 3.41
C ASP A 223 -27.78 -16.13 4.12
N GLN A 224 -27.64 -15.98 5.44
CA GLN A 224 -28.37 -15.02 6.27
C GLN A 224 -27.46 -13.93 6.84
N TYR A 225 -26.33 -13.62 6.20
CA TYR A 225 -25.50 -12.49 6.63
C TYR A 225 -24.85 -11.73 5.47
N PHE A 226 -24.60 -10.45 5.74
CA PHE A 226 -23.80 -9.58 4.90
C PHE A 226 -22.43 -9.40 5.54
N LEU A 227 -21.37 -9.73 4.81
CA LEU A 227 -19.99 -9.61 5.29
C LEU A 227 -19.38 -8.30 4.82
N VAL A 228 -18.95 -7.48 5.78
CA VAL A 228 -18.25 -6.22 5.52
C VAL A 228 -16.79 -6.38 5.93
N ALA A 229 -15.90 -6.48 4.95
CA ALA A 229 -14.46 -6.53 5.19
C ALA A 229 -13.91 -5.12 5.40
N LEU A 230 -13.48 -4.80 6.61
CA LEU A 230 -12.89 -3.50 6.92
C LEU A 230 -11.45 -3.43 6.39
N GLN A 231 -11.07 -2.26 5.86
CA GLN A 231 -9.71 -1.95 5.44
C GLN A 231 -8.86 -1.40 6.61
N VAL A 232 -7.59 -1.06 6.33
CA VAL A 232 -6.68 -0.47 7.32
C VAL A 232 -6.98 1.02 7.51
N PHE A 233 -6.98 1.53 8.73
CA PHE A 233 -7.36 2.92 9.04
C PHE A 233 -6.51 4.02 8.37
N ASN A 234 -5.32 3.67 7.91
CA ASN A 234 -4.40 4.55 7.21
C ASN A 234 -4.17 4.14 5.76
N ASP A 235 -5.08 3.32 5.20
CA ASP A 235 -5.09 3.00 3.79
C ASP A 235 -5.27 4.28 2.98
N SER A 236 -4.37 4.50 2.02
CA SER A 236 -4.45 5.65 1.12
C SER A 236 -5.64 5.53 0.17
N GLN A 237 -6.15 4.34 -0.12
CA GLN A 237 -7.33 4.14 -0.95
C GLN A 237 -8.57 4.75 -0.31
N ILE A 238 -8.75 4.58 1.01
CA ILE A 238 -9.83 5.25 1.74
C ILE A 238 -9.60 6.77 1.72
N ARG A 239 -8.42 7.24 2.12
CA ARG A 239 -8.18 8.68 2.32
C ARG A 239 -8.08 9.52 1.05
N GLN A 240 -7.69 8.93 -0.07
CA GLN A 240 -7.42 9.66 -1.32
C GLN A 240 -8.38 9.30 -2.45
N HIS A 241 -9.02 8.13 -2.38
CA HIS A 241 -9.81 7.57 -3.47
C HIS A 241 -11.23 7.16 -3.06
N SER A 242 -11.67 7.53 -1.85
CA SER A 242 -13.04 7.36 -1.40
C SER A 242 -13.63 8.68 -0.91
N SER A 243 -14.95 8.73 -0.78
CA SER A 243 -15.67 9.84 -0.14
C SER A 243 -15.57 9.83 1.39
N TYR A 244 -14.92 8.83 1.99
CA TYR A 244 -14.79 8.69 3.43
C TYR A 244 -13.51 9.32 3.95
N GLU A 245 -13.64 10.16 4.98
CA GLU A 245 -12.50 10.68 5.74
C GLU A 245 -11.93 9.61 6.69
N ASP A 246 -12.80 8.75 7.24
CA ASP A 246 -12.44 7.68 8.16
C ASP A 246 -13.29 6.43 7.93
N ILE A 247 -12.72 5.25 8.22
CA ILE A 247 -13.45 3.97 8.21
C ILE A 247 -14.70 4.01 9.11
N ARG A 248 -14.69 4.84 10.15
CA ARG A 248 -15.85 5.05 11.03
C ARG A 248 -17.07 5.60 10.29
N ASP A 249 -16.85 6.44 9.28
CA ASP A 249 -17.92 7.03 8.47
C ASP A 249 -18.54 5.94 7.57
N PHE A 250 -17.69 5.12 6.95
CA PHE A 250 -18.12 3.94 6.19
C PHE A 250 -18.91 2.94 7.05
N ILE A 251 -18.45 2.67 8.28
CA ILE A 251 -19.17 1.78 9.20
C ILE A 251 -20.57 2.32 9.51
N ALA A 252 -20.69 3.63 9.77
CA ALA A 252 -21.98 4.25 10.08
C ALA A 252 -22.94 4.14 8.88
N GLU A 253 -22.48 4.49 7.67
CA GLU A 253 -23.30 4.42 6.47
C GLU A 253 -23.79 2.99 6.17
N VAL A 254 -22.92 1.99 6.33
CA VAL A 254 -23.30 0.59 6.12
C VAL A 254 -24.33 0.12 7.15
N ILE A 255 -24.20 0.53 8.42
CA ILE A 255 -25.18 0.22 9.47
C ILE A 255 -26.53 0.87 9.15
N ASP A 256 -26.54 2.15 8.78
CA ASP A 256 -27.77 2.88 8.48
C ASP A 256 -28.48 2.30 7.24
N SER A 257 -27.71 1.95 6.21
CA SER A 257 -28.23 1.29 5.01
C SER A 257 -28.79 -0.10 5.32
N PHE A 258 -28.08 -0.90 6.11
CA PHE A 258 -28.54 -2.22 6.52
C PHE A 258 -29.84 -2.13 7.33
N ALA A 259 -29.91 -1.24 8.31
CA ALA A 259 -31.11 -1.05 9.13
C ALA A 259 -32.32 -0.63 8.30
N LYS A 260 -32.11 0.13 7.21
CA LYS A 260 -33.19 0.60 6.34
C LYS A 260 -33.69 -0.45 5.35
N TYR A 261 -32.81 -1.31 4.84
CA TYR A 261 -33.14 -2.15 3.68
C TYR A 261 -33.06 -3.66 3.93
N ALA A 262 -32.36 -4.13 4.96
CA ALA A 262 -32.22 -5.54 5.24
C ALA A 262 -33.45 -6.11 5.95
N SER A 263 -33.78 -7.37 5.65
CA SER A 263 -34.77 -8.12 6.46
C SER A 263 -34.19 -8.44 7.84
N SER A 264 -35.06 -8.46 8.86
CA SER A 264 -34.72 -8.80 10.25
C SER A 264 -34.14 -10.21 10.44
N GLN A 265 -34.24 -11.08 9.42
CA GLN A 265 -33.63 -12.42 9.44
C GLN A 265 -32.15 -12.41 9.03
N HIS A 266 -31.64 -11.30 8.49
CA HIS A 266 -30.24 -11.18 8.10
C HIS A 266 -29.40 -10.57 9.22
N HIS A 267 -28.11 -10.90 9.21
CA HIS A 267 -27.13 -10.36 10.13
C HIS A 267 -26.07 -9.53 9.40
N LEU A 268 -25.59 -8.45 10.02
CA LEU A 268 -24.48 -7.66 9.52
C LEU A 268 -23.19 -8.05 10.24
N VAL A 269 -22.21 -8.58 9.50
CA VAL A 269 -20.95 -9.10 10.06
C VAL A 269 -19.78 -8.25 9.60
N PHE A 270 -19.13 -7.55 10.53
CA PHE A 270 -17.90 -6.82 10.27
C PHE A 270 -16.66 -7.69 10.48
N LYS A 271 -15.86 -7.88 9.44
CA LYS A 271 -14.55 -8.51 9.51
C LYS A 271 -13.47 -7.44 9.68
N HIS A 272 -12.92 -7.35 10.89
CA HIS A 272 -11.87 -6.39 11.22
C HIS A 272 -10.53 -6.75 10.55
N HIS A 273 -9.86 -5.76 9.96
CA HIS A 273 -8.58 -5.99 9.29
C HIS A 273 -7.49 -6.47 10.27
N PRO A 274 -6.71 -7.53 9.93
CA PRO A 274 -5.68 -8.07 10.82
C PRO A 274 -4.62 -7.05 11.26
N MET A 275 -4.26 -6.12 10.38
CA MET A 275 -3.28 -5.05 10.67
C MET A 275 -3.87 -3.95 11.56
N ASP A 276 -5.18 -3.70 11.53
CA ASP A 276 -5.83 -2.70 12.39
C ASP A 276 -6.05 -3.20 13.81
N ARG A 277 -6.01 -4.52 14.03
CA ARG A 277 -6.24 -5.18 15.32
C ARG A 277 -5.45 -4.53 16.45
N GLY A 278 -4.22 -4.10 16.16
CA GLY A 278 -3.33 -3.44 17.12
C GLY A 278 -3.52 -1.94 17.22
N HIS A 279 -4.19 -1.28 16.29
CA HIS A 279 -4.25 0.18 16.18
C HIS A 279 -5.60 0.74 16.59
N ARG A 280 -6.69 0.17 16.05
CA ARG A 280 -8.05 0.64 16.30
C ARG A 280 -8.94 -0.49 16.82
N ASN A 281 -10.03 -0.11 17.44
CA ASN A 281 -11.08 -1.04 17.86
C ASN A 281 -12.42 -0.37 17.57
N TYR A 282 -13.12 -0.88 16.56
CA TYR A 282 -14.41 -0.35 16.13
C TYR A 282 -15.59 -0.95 16.90
N GLY A 283 -15.38 -1.93 17.79
CA GLY A 283 -16.47 -2.66 18.42
C GLY A 283 -17.40 -1.79 19.28
N ALA A 284 -16.86 -0.78 19.97
CA ALA A 284 -17.69 0.16 20.73
C ALA A 284 -18.55 1.03 19.81
N LEU A 285 -17.97 1.53 18.71
CA LEU A 285 -18.69 2.31 17.70
C LEU A 285 -19.79 1.49 17.03
N ILE A 286 -19.47 0.27 16.59
CA ILE A 286 -20.42 -0.62 15.91
C ILE A 286 -21.61 -0.91 16.83
N ARG A 287 -21.37 -1.27 18.10
CA ARG A 287 -22.47 -1.52 19.06
C ARG A 287 -23.32 -0.27 19.31
N HIS A 288 -22.69 0.88 19.45
CA HIS A 288 -23.41 2.13 19.67
C HIS A 288 -24.30 2.49 18.48
N ARG A 289 -23.75 2.47 17.26
CA ARG A 289 -24.51 2.75 16.03
C ARG A 289 -25.60 1.71 15.76
N ALA A 290 -25.31 0.43 15.97
CA ALA A 290 -26.31 -0.63 15.83
C ALA A 290 -27.48 -0.46 16.80
N SER A 291 -27.20 -0.01 18.04
CA SER A 291 -28.23 0.33 19.02
C SER A 291 -29.07 1.54 18.61
N GLU A 292 -28.45 2.60 18.10
CA GLU A 292 -29.16 3.78 17.59
C GLU A 292 -30.05 3.44 16.38
N ALA A 293 -29.57 2.54 15.52
CA ALA A 293 -30.29 2.10 14.33
C ALA A 293 -31.29 0.95 14.58
N GLY A 294 -31.38 0.43 15.81
CA GLY A 294 -32.32 -0.63 16.18
C GLY A 294 -31.97 -2.03 15.65
N ILE A 295 -30.70 -2.30 15.36
CA ILE A 295 -30.19 -3.57 14.79
C ILE A 295 -29.08 -4.21 15.64
N ALA A 296 -29.10 -4.00 16.96
CA ALA A 296 -28.03 -4.45 17.86
C ALA A 296 -28.01 -5.96 18.17
N ASP A 297 -29.03 -6.68 17.72
CA ASP A 297 -29.31 -8.09 18.07
C ASP A 297 -28.47 -9.11 17.30
#